data_AF-A0A0C2H3Z6-F1
#
_entry.id   AF-A0A0C2H3Z6-F1
#
_cell.length_a   1.000
_cell.length_b   1.000
_cell.length_c   1.000
_cell.angle_alpha   90.00
_cell.angle_beta   90.00
_cell.angle_gamma   90.00
#
_symmetry.space_group_name_H-M   'P 1'
#
loop_
_entity.id
_entity.type
_entity.pdbx_description
1 polymer ?
#
loop_
_entity_poly.entity_id
_entity_poly.type
_entity_poly.pdbx_seq_one_letter_code
_entity_poly.pdbx_strand_id
1 'polypeptide(L)'
;MMNIFVGFVIVTFQNEGEREYENCELDKNQRKCIEFALKAKPHRRYIPRNRFQYRVWWFVTSRAFEYVIFLIIVLNTVSLACKHYPSGHRFEYVLDVLNLVFTGVFAFEAFFKIIALNPKNYFGDRWNAFDFIIVLGSFIDIIYGKLNPGGGLRVQCRNRVQEF
;
A
#
# COMPACT_ATOMS: atom_id res chain seq x y z
N MET A 1 2.17 -30.29 -30.32
CA MET A 1 1.99 -29.22 -31.32
C MET A 1 2.27 -27.82 -30.74
N MET A 2 1.64 -27.40 -29.65
CA MET A 2 1.79 -26.04 -29.10
C MET A 2 3.24 -25.66 -28.71
N ASN A 3 3.99 -26.53 -28.02
CA ASN A 3 5.36 -26.19 -27.59
C ASN A 3 6.35 -25.96 -28.75
N ILE A 4 6.18 -26.67 -29.86
CA ILE A 4 7.05 -26.52 -31.04
C ILE A 4 6.75 -25.17 -31.72
N PHE A 5 5.47 -24.81 -31.83
CA PHE A 5 5.07 -23.51 -32.37
C PHE A 5 5.58 -22.34 -31.51
N VAL A 6 5.45 -22.42 -30.18
CA VAL A 6 5.99 -21.41 -29.26
C VAL A 6 7.51 -21.30 -29.39
N GLY A 7 8.22 -22.43 -29.50
CA GLY A 7 9.67 -22.44 -29.71
C GLY A 7 10.09 -21.74 -31.01
N PHE A 8 9.42 -22.03 -32.13
CA PHE A 8 9.68 -21.38 -33.41
C PHE A 8 9.44 -19.87 -33.36
N VAL A 9 8.34 -19.43 -32.75
CA VAL A 9 8.01 -18.01 -32.59
C VAL A 9 9.09 -17.30 -31.77
N ILE A 10 9.50 -17.85 -30.62
CA ILE A 10 10.53 -17.26 -29.77
C ILE A 10 11.86 -17.11 -30.52
N VAL A 11 12.31 -18.17 -31.21
CA VAL A 11 13.59 -18.14 -31.96
C VAL A 11 13.53 -17.10 -33.08
N THR A 12 12.41 -17.03 -33.81
CA THR A 12 12.24 -16.03 -34.87
C THR A 12 12.27 -14.61 -34.32
N PHE A 13 11.58 -14.34 -33.20
CA PHE A 13 11.61 -13.03 -32.54
C PHE A 13 12.99 -12.66 -31.98
N GLN A 14 13.72 -13.63 -31.43
CA GLN A 14 15.09 -13.41 -30.96
C GLN A 14 16.03 -13.08 -32.12
N ASN A 15 15.92 -13.82 -33.24
CA ASN A 15 16.76 -13.60 -34.40
C ASN A 15 16.48 -12.24 -35.07
N GLU A 16 15.20 -11.88 -35.26
CA GLU A 16 14.82 -10.55 -35.77
C GLU A 16 15.24 -9.43 -34.82
N GLY A 17 15.10 -9.63 -33.51
CA GLY A 17 15.53 -8.65 -32.50
C GLY A 17 17.05 -8.48 -32.39
N GLU A 18 17.84 -9.48 -32.76
CA GLU A 18 19.31 -9.40 -32.77
C GLU A 18 19.88 -8.88 -34.09
N ARG A 19 19.22 -9.16 -35.22
CA ARG A 19 19.59 -8.69 -36.57
C ARG A 19 19.69 -7.17 -36.68
N GLU A 20 18.75 -6.45 -36.07
CA GLU A 20 18.76 -4.97 -36.06
C GLU A 20 20.01 -4.39 -35.38
N TYR A 21 20.69 -5.20 -34.57
CA TYR A 21 21.84 -4.82 -33.77
C TYR A 21 23.14 -5.53 -34.14
N GLU A 22 23.11 -6.39 -35.17
CA GLU A 22 24.23 -7.22 -35.66
C GLU A 22 25.40 -6.38 -36.16
N ASN A 23 25.12 -5.23 -36.78
CA ASN A 23 26.11 -4.30 -37.33
C ASN A 23 26.58 -3.21 -36.35
N CYS A 24 26.17 -3.28 -35.09
CA CYS A 24 26.46 -2.23 -34.11
C CYS A 24 27.63 -2.65 -33.22
N GLU A 25 28.68 -1.83 -33.13
CA GLU A 25 29.92 -2.15 -32.40
C GLU A 25 29.74 -2.34 -30.88
N LEU A 26 28.63 -1.85 -30.31
CA LEU A 26 28.39 -1.92 -28.88
C LEU A 26 27.75 -3.24 -28.43
N ASP A 27 28.26 -3.82 -27.36
CA ASP A 27 27.59 -4.96 -26.71
C ASP A 27 26.23 -4.58 -26.10
N LYS A 28 25.33 -5.57 -25.91
CA LYS A 28 24.00 -5.38 -25.32
C LYS A 28 24.07 -4.71 -23.94
N ASN A 29 25.08 -5.04 -23.13
CA ASN A 29 25.24 -4.44 -21.80
C ASN A 29 25.70 -2.98 -21.87
N GLN A 30 26.59 -2.67 -22.81
CA GLN A 30 27.06 -1.30 -23.03
C GLN A 30 25.92 -0.39 -23.48
N ARG A 31 25.06 -0.86 -24.40
CA ARG A 31 23.89 -0.10 -24.86
C ARG A 31 22.93 0.24 -23.71
N LYS A 32 22.59 -0.74 -22.87
CA LYS A 32 21.74 -0.51 -21.69
C LYS A 32 22.36 0.51 -20.73
N CYS A 33 23.68 0.44 -20.52
CA CYS A 33 24.38 1.38 -19.67
C CYS A 33 24.35 2.81 -20.23
N ILE A 34 24.63 2.97 -21.53
CA ILE A 34 24.58 4.28 -22.20
C ILE A 34 23.15 4.83 -22.23
N GLU A 35 22.17 4.00 -22.54
CA GLU A 35 20.77 4.40 -22.55
C GLU A 35 20.32 4.88 -21.17
N PHE A 36 20.69 4.16 -20.11
CA PHE A 36 20.41 4.59 -18.74
C PHE A 36 21.12 5.92 -18.43
N ALA A 37 22.40 6.05 -18.76
CA ALA A 37 23.15 7.28 -18.51
C ALA A 37 22.55 8.50 -19.23
N LEU A 38 22.05 8.32 -20.45
CA LEU A 38 21.44 9.39 -21.25
C LEU A 38 19.98 9.70 -20.83
N LYS A 39 19.22 8.71 -20.36
CA LYS A 39 17.79 8.86 -20.03
C LYS A 39 17.51 9.06 -18.54
N ALA A 40 18.46 8.80 -17.66
CA ALA A 40 18.26 8.89 -16.22
C ALA A 40 17.86 10.30 -15.81
N LYS A 41 16.69 10.43 -15.16
CA LYS A 41 16.23 11.67 -14.54
C LYS A 41 16.51 11.62 -13.04
N PRO A 42 16.91 12.74 -12.42
CA PRO A 42 17.19 12.77 -10.98
C PRO A 42 15.90 12.49 -10.19
N HIS A 43 16.03 11.68 -9.15
CA HIS A 43 14.93 11.42 -8.22
C HIS A 43 14.73 12.64 -7.30
N ARG A 44 13.52 13.21 -7.26
CA ARG A 44 13.23 14.36 -6.41
C ARG A 44 13.08 13.92 -4.96
N ARG A 45 14.04 14.29 -4.11
CA ARG A 45 13.97 14.10 -2.64
C ARG A 45 13.69 15.45 -1.99
N TYR A 46 12.60 15.55 -1.22
CA TYR A 46 12.26 16.78 -0.48
C TYR A 46 12.97 16.80 0.87
N ILE A 47 13.62 17.93 1.20
CA ILE A 47 14.28 18.17 2.49
C ILE A 47 13.67 19.44 3.10
N PRO A 48 13.04 19.37 4.28
CA PRO A 48 12.41 20.53 4.92
C PRO A 48 13.47 21.51 5.48
N ARG A 49 13.16 22.81 5.49
CA ARG A 49 14.03 23.87 6.04
C ARG A 49 13.80 24.15 7.53
N ASN A 50 12.58 23.98 8.04
CA ASN A 50 12.23 24.34 9.41
C ASN A 50 12.73 23.29 10.43
N ARG A 51 13.22 23.75 11.60
CA ARG A 51 13.81 22.87 12.64
C ARG A 51 12.81 21.84 13.20
N PHE A 52 11.57 22.24 13.47
CA PHE A 52 10.52 21.33 13.94
C PHE A 52 10.10 20.34 12.86
N GLN A 53 9.87 20.83 11.64
CA GLN A 53 9.53 20.00 10.48
C GLN A 53 10.63 18.98 10.18
N TYR A 54 11.90 19.37 10.33
CA TYR A 54 13.05 18.49 10.15
C TYR A 54 13.08 17.34 11.17
N ARG A 55 12.73 17.59 12.44
CA ARG A 55 12.63 16.50 13.45
C ARG A 55 11.53 15.50 13.09
N VAL A 56 10.35 15.99 12.70
CA VAL A 56 9.23 15.12 12.30
C VAL A 56 9.58 14.36 11.03
N TRP A 57 10.16 15.04 10.04
CA TRP A 57 10.63 14.41 8.80
C TRP A 57 11.69 13.34 9.06
N TRP A 58 12.65 13.59 9.96
CA TRP A 58 13.65 12.61 10.36
C TRP A 58 13.01 11.36 10.99
N PHE A 59 12.02 11.56 11.87
CA PHE A 59 11.30 10.45 12.50
C PHE A 59 10.51 9.62 11.49
N VAL A 60 9.71 10.28 10.64
CA VAL A 60 8.85 9.63 9.64
C VAL A 60 9.64 8.98 8.51
N THR A 61 10.81 9.52 8.16
CA THR A 61 11.70 8.95 7.13
C THR A 61 12.62 7.85 7.69
N SER A 62 12.52 7.55 8.98
CA SER A 62 13.35 6.51 9.59
C SER A 62 12.90 5.11 9.15
N ARG A 63 13.88 4.22 8.88
CA ARG A 63 13.60 2.82 8.52
C ARG A 63 12.82 2.08 9.60
N ALA A 64 13.09 2.39 10.87
CA ALA A 64 12.38 1.79 11.99
C ALA A 64 10.87 2.11 11.94
N PHE A 65 10.51 3.36 11.64
CA PHE A 65 9.12 3.76 11.48
C PHE A 65 8.44 3.05 10.31
N GLU A 66 9.11 2.96 9.15
CA GLU A 66 8.61 2.20 7.99
C GLU A 66 8.31 0.72 8.34
N TYR A 67 9.21 0.06 9.06
CA TYR A 67 9.01 -1.34 9.49
C TYR A 67 7.88 -1.49 10.51
N VAL A 68 7.72 -0.55 11.44
CA VAL A 68 6.62 -0.57 12.41
C VAL A 68 5.28 -0.47 11.71
N ILE A 69 5.12 0.48 10.78
CA ILE A 69 3.88 0.62 10.00
C ILE A 69 3.61 -0.65 9.20
N PHE A 70 4.63 -1.19 8.52
CA PHE A 70 4.48 -2.42 7.76
C PHE A 70 4.01 -3.59 8.63
N LEU A 71 4.58 -3.75 9.83
CA LEU A 71 4.18 -4.77 10.78
C LEU A 71 2.72 -4.59 11.20
N ILE A 72 2.28 -3.35 11.42
CA ILE A 72 0.89 -3.05 11.78
C ILE A 72 -0.09 -3.37 10.63
N ILE A 73 0.29 -3.14 9.38
CA ILE A 73 -0.50 -3.57 8.20
C ILE A 73 -0.67 -5.09 8.19
N VAL A 74 0.41 -5.83 8.43
CA VAL A 74 0.36 -7.29 8.48
C VAL A 74 -0.53 -7.75 9.63
N LEU A 75 -0.40 -7.17 10.82
CA LEU A 75 -1.25 -7.50 11.98
C LEU A 75 -2.72 -7.18 11.74
N ASN A 76 -3.04 -6.06 11.08
CA ASN A 76 -4.41 -5.73 10.68
C ASN A 76 -4.98 -6.79 9.74
N THR A 77 -4.19 -7.18 8.73
CA THR A 77 -4.59 -8.20 7.76
C THR A 77 -4.84 -9.56 8.42
N VAL A 78 -3.97 -9.96 9.37
CA VAL A 78 -4.16 -11.18 10.16
C VAL A 78 -5.42 -11.07 11.02
N SER A 79 -5.67 -9.92 11.65
CA SER A 79 -6.87 -9.69 12.47
C SER A 79 -8.15 -9.84 11.65
N LEU A 80 -8.15 -9.33 10.42
CA LEU A 80 -9.25 -9.49 9.48
C LEU A 80 -9.41 -10.96 9.04
N ALA A 81 -8.32 -11.66 8.79
CA ALA A 81 -8.31 -13.08 8.41
C ALA A 81 -8.78 -14.01 9.54
N CYS A 82 -8.55 -13.64 10.80
CA CYS A 82 -9.02 -14.40 11.97
C CYS A 82 -10.53 -14.30 12.21
N LYS A 83 -11.25 -13.45 11.47
CA LYS A 83 -12.71 -13.34 11.57
C LYS A 83 -13.36 -14.61 11.02
N HIS A 84 -13.96 -15.42 11.90
CA HIS A 84 -14.62 -16.68 11.54
C HIS A 84 -16.04 -16.74 12.11
N TYR A 85 -16.93 -17.51 11.49
CA TYR A 85 -18.27 -17.76 11.99
C TYR A 85 -18.40 -19.23 12.47
N PRO A 86 -19.00 -19.51 13.64
CA PRO A 86 -19.51 -18.58 14.65
C PRO A 86 -18.39 -18.04 15.56
N SER A 87 -18.35 -16.72 15.73
CA SER A 87 -17.45 -16.01 16.65
C SER A 87 -18.18 -15.67 17.95
N GLY A 88 -17.50 -15.83 19.10
CA GLY A 88 -18.05 -15.42 20.39
C GLY A 88 -18.13 -13.89 20.49
N HIS A 89 -19.15 -13.36 21.19
CA HIS A 89 -19.40 -11.92 21.30
C HIS A 89 -18.18 -11.12 21.81
N ARG A 90 -17.37 -11.70 22.72
CA ARG A 90 -16.14 -11.07 23.22
C ARG A 90 -15.06 -10.96 22.15
N PHE A 91 -14.95 -11.94 21.26
CA PHE A 91 -13.95 -11.98 20.20
C PHE A 91 -14.25 -10.92 19.13
N GLU A 92 -15.52 -10.78 18.75
CA GLU A 92 -15.96 -9.72 17.82
C GLU A 92 -15.68 -8.33 18.37
N TYR A 93 -15.97 -8.08 19.66
CA TYR A 93 -15.68 -6.80 20.31
C TYR A 93 -14.17 -6.47 20.29
N VAL A 94 -13.31 -7.47 20.55
CA VAL A 94 -11.85 -7.28 20.50
C VAL A 94 -11.40 -6.94 19.07
N LEU A 95 -11.93 -7.62 18.05
CA LEU A 95 -11.62 -7.33 16.65
C LEU A 95 -12.06 -5.91 16.24
N ASP A 96 -13.21 -5.45 16.70
CA ASP A 96 -13.70 -4.10 16.42
C ASP A 96 -12.80 -3.02 17.07
N VAL A 97 -12.37 -3.25 18.32
CA VAL A 97 -11.41 -2.36 18.99
C VAL A 97 -10.07 -2.35 18.27
N LEU A 98 -9.57 -3.52 17.83
CA LEU A 98 -8.32 -3.61 17.07
C LEU A 98 -8.40 -2.86 15.74
N ASN A 99 -9.51 -3.01 14.98
CA ASN A 99 -9.73 -2.27 13.73
C ASN A 99 -9.73 -0.75 13.95
N LEU A 100 -10.34 -0.27 15.04
CA LEU A 100 -10.31 1.14 15.41
C LEU A 100 -8.88 1.62 15.74
N VAL A 101 -8.12 0.83 16.50
CA VAL A 101 -6.73 1.14 16.85
C VAL A 101 -5.85 1.20 15.60
N PHE A 102 -5.95 0.21 14.71
CA PHE A 102 -5.19 0.20 13.45
C PHE A 102 -5.51 1.41 12.58
N THR A 103 -6.80 1.74 12.42
CA THR A 103 -7.24 2.93 11.69
C THR A 103 -6.66 4.21 12.30
N GLY A 104 -6.66 4.30 13.64
CA GLY A 104 -6.05 5.43 14.35
C GLY A 104 -4.56 5.56 14.07
N VAL A 105 -3.80 4.45 14.09
CA VAL A 105 -2.36 4.48 13.82
C VAL A 105 -2.06 4.92 12.39
N PHE A 106 -2.76 4.40 11.38
CA PHE A 106 -2.58 4.85 9.98
C PHE A 106 -2.99 6.31 9.79
N ALA A 107 -4.02 6.77 10.49
CA ALA A 107 -4.39 8.18 10.49
C ALA A 107 -3.29 9.08 11.07
N PHE A 108 -2.67 8.66 12.19
CA PHE A 108 -1.54 9.38 12.78
C PHE A 108 -0.33 9.38 11.85
N GLU A 109 -0.01 8.25 11.21
CA GLU A 109 1.06 8.16 10.22
C GLU A 109 0.85 9.17 9.08
N ALA A 110 -0.32 9.15 8.44
CA ALA A 110 -0.65 10.05 7.34
C ALA A 110 -0.56 11.52 7.80
N PHE A 111 -1.04 11.84 8.99
CA PHE A 111 -0.94 13.16 9.59
C PHE A 111 0.52 13.62 9.78
N PHE A 112 1.38 12.77 10.36
CA PHE A 112 2.79 13.10 10.54
C PHE A 112 3.53 13.24 9.21
N LYS A 113 3.21 12.42 8.20
CA LYS A 113 3.76 12.53 6.85
C LYS A 113 3.33 13.83 6.15
N ILE A 114 2.08 14.26 6.29
CA ILE A 114 1.58 15.52 5.72
C ILE A 114 2.34 16.72 6.32
N ILE A 115 2.54 16.72 7.65
CA ILE A 115 3.31 17.78 8.33
C ILE A 115 4.78 17.75 7.90
N ALA A 116 5.38 16.57 7.79
CA ALA A 116 6.78 16.42 7.40
C ALA A 116 7.06 16.90 5.97
N LEU A 117 6.22 16.53 5.01
CA LEU A 117 6.50 16.67 3.58
C LEU A 117 5.87 17.92 2.95
N ASN A 118 5.02 18.65 3.67
CA ASN A 118 4.02 19.58 3.10
C ASN A 118 2.98 18.85 2.22
N PRO A 119 1.71 19.28 2.26
CA PRO A 119 0.63 18.60 1.53
C PRO A 119 0.91 18.51 0.02
N LYS A 120 1.50 19.54 -0.59
CA LYS A 120 1.83 19.54 -2.03
C LYS A 120 2.79 18.43 -2.44
N ASN A 121 3.80 18.12 -1.61
CA ASN A 121 4.75 17.05 -1.91
C ASN A 121 4.21 15.68 -1.47
N TYR A 122 3.41 15.65 -0.40
CA TYR A 122 2.73 14.44 0.06
C TYR A 122 1.83 13.84 -1.03
N PHE A 123 0.95 14.65 -1.63
CA PHE A 123 0.07 14.19 -2.73
C PHE A 123 0.79 14.03 -4.07
N GLY A 124 2.03 14.52 -4.20
CA GLY A 124 2.86 14.27 -5.37
C GLY A 124 3.40 12.84 -5.43
N ASP A 125 3.48 12.16 -4.28
CA ASP A 125 3.86 10.76 -4.19
C ASP A 125 2.61 9.87 -4.25
N ARG A 126 2.56 8.99 -5.25
CA ARG A 126 1.43 8.09 -5.49
C ARG A 126 1.20 7.13 -4.33
N TRP A 127 2.27 6.72 -3.64
CA TRP A 127 2.17 5.78 -2.52
C TRP A 127 1.56 6.42 -1.28
N ASN A 128 1.98 7.65 -0.95
CA ASN A 128 1.40 8.40 0.16
C ASN A 128 -0.06 8.83 -0.12
N ALA A 129 -0.38 9.14 -1.38
CA ALA A 129 -1.76 9.41 -1.79
C ALA A 129 -2.65 8.16 -1.64
N PHE A 130 -2.15 6.98 -2.00
CA PHE A 130 -2.86 5.72 -1.80
C PHE A 130 -3.13 5.41 -0.32
N ASP A 131 -2.12 5.59 0.54
CA ASP A 131 -2.26 5.44 1.99
C ASP A 131 -3.34 6.37 2.58
N PHE A 132 -3.37 7.63 2.16
CA PHE A 132 -4.40 8.58 2.58
C PHE A 132 -5.82 8.17 2.17
N ILE A 133 -5.97 7.61 0.96
CA ILE A 133 -7.27 7.10 0.48
C ILE A 133 -7.73 5.92 1.35
N ILE A 134 -6.82 5.01 1.73
CA ILE A 134 -7.17 3.88 2.61
C ILE A 134 -7.67 4.40 3.96
N VAL A 135 -6.93 5.34 4.59
CA VAL A 135 -7.33 5.95 5.86
C VAL A 135 -8.71 6.61 5.75
N LEU A 136 -8.97 7.37 4.68
CA LEU A 136 -10.28 7.99 4.45
C LEU A 136 -11.39 6.94 4.30
N GLY A 137 -11.13 5.86 3.57
CA GLY A 137 -12.07 4.74 3.42
C GLY A 137 -12.44 4.13 4.78
N SER A 138 -11.45 3.91 5.65
CA SER A 138 -11.67 3.40 7.00
C SER A 138 -12.49 4.35 7.88
N PHE A 139 -12.29 5.67 7.77
CA PHE A 139 -13.12 6.64 8.48
C PHE A 139 -14.58 6.61 8.00
N ILE A 140 -14.81 6.51 6.69
CA ILE A 140 -16.15 6.42 6.12
C ILE A 140 -16.86 5.16 6.62
N ASP A 141 -16.18 4.01 6.64
CA ASP A 141 -16.73 2.75 7.15
C ASP A 141 -17.16 2.86 8.62
N ILE A 142 -16.30 3.42 9.48
CA ILE A 142 -16.60 3.64 10.90
C ILE A 142 -17.80 4.59 11.07
N ILE A 143 -17.84 5.70 10.33
CA ILE A 143 -18.93 6.69 10.42
C ILE A 143 -20.24 6.07 9.96
N TYR A 144 -20.23 5.32 8.84
CA TYR A 144 -21.41 4.65 8.33
C TYR A 144 -21.95 3.61 9.32
N GLY A 145 -21.06 2.86 9.99
CA GLY A 145 -21.43 1.95 11.07
C GLY A 145 -22.08 2.65 12.28
N LYS A 146 -21.70 3.89 12.58
CA LYS A 146 -22.27 4.69 13.69
C LYS A 146 -23.60 5.36 13.31
N LEU A 147 -23.73 5.83 12.07
CA LEU A 147 -24.94 6.53 11.59
C LEU A 147 -26.08 5.58 11.25
N ASN A 148 -25.80 4.29 11.01
CA ASN A 148 -26.80 3.26 10.82
C ASN A 148 -26.86 2.30 12.04
N PRO A 149 -27.39 2.74 13.19
CA PRO A 149 -27.52 1.89 14.38
C PRO A 149 -28.44 0.67 14.16
N GLY A 150 -29.16 0.59 13.03
CA GLY A 150 -29.97 -0.56 12.62
C GLY A 150 -29.35 -1.47 11.55
N GLY A 151 -28.20 -1.12 10.97
CA GLY A 151 -27.59 -1.87 9.85
C GLY A 151 -26.21 -2.47 10.13
N GLY A 152 -25.50 -1.98 11.15
CA GLY A 152 -24.15 -2.44 11.53
C GLY A 152 -24.08 -3.54 12.59
N LEU A 153 -25.22 -4.11 12.99
CA LEU A 153 -25.31 -5.16 14.03
C LEU A 153 -26.04 -6.42 13.51
N ARG A 154 -25.68 -6.87 12.31
CA ARG A 154 -25.70 -8.30 12.00
C ARG A 154 -24.31 -8.82 12.35
N VAL A 155 -24.04 -9.19 13.61
CA VAL A 155 -24.10 -10.61 13.99
C VAL A 155 -24.85 -10.89 15.32
N GLN A 156 -25.16 -9.92 16.18
CA GLN A 156 -25.54 -10.25 17.57
C GLN A 156 -27.05 -10.29 17.90
N CYS A 157 -27.98 -9.86 17.05
CA CYS A 157 -29.41 -9.73 17.44
C CYS A 157 -30.44 -10.25 16.41
N ARG A 158 -30.25 -11.44 15.84
CA ARG A 158 -31.34 -12.16 15.15
C ARG A 158 -31.48 -13.61 15.64
N ASN A 159 -31.46 -13.83 16.95
CA ASN A 159 -31.82 -15.11 17.58
C ASN A 159 -32.61 -14.91 18.88
N ARG A 160 -33.54 -13.95 18.92
CA ARG A 160 -34.50 -13.83 20.04
C ARG A 160 -35.97 -13.76 19.61
N VAL A 161 -36.32 -14.28 18.44
CA VAL A 161 -37.73 -14.38 17.98
C VAL A 161 -37.96 -15.67 17.16
N GLN A 162 -37.42 -16.81 17.60
CA GLN A 162 -37.80 -18.11 17.03
C GLN A 162 -37.72 -19.28 18.02
N GLU A 163 -37.97 -18.98 19.30
CA GLU A 163 -38.52 -19.97 20.24
C GLU A 163 -39.79 -19.37 20.87
N PHE A 164 -40.77 -19.11 20.00
CA PHE A 164 -42.19 -19.49 20.10
C PHE A 164 -42.76 -19.47 18.68
#